data_AF-A0A5C7QBP9-F1
#
_entry.id   AF-A0A5C7QBP9-F1
#
_cell.length_a   1.000
_cell.length_b   1.000
_cell.length_c   1.000
_cell.angle_alpha   90.00
_cell.angle_beta   90.00
_cell.angle_gamma   90.00
#
_symmetry.space_group_name_H-M   'P 1'
#
loop_
_entity.id
_entity.type
_entity.pdbx_description
1 polymer ?
#
loop_
_entity_poly.entity_id
_entity_poly.type
_entity_poly.pdbx_seq_one_letter_code
_entity_poly.pdbx_strand_id
1 'polypeptide(L)'
;MMDVFDELSALTPEQQQARMDNARIIAQPFLTDEGRRCLTALRAVTIEQAAWVPGQDASHGYAREGQDSIIRYIEQCIKTAMEG
;
A
#
# COMPACT_ATOMS: atom_id res chain seq x y z
N MET A 1 -1.46 -31.29 -8.72
CA MET A 1 -2.83 -31.11 -8.16
C MET A 1 -2.76 -29.81 -7.41
N MET A 2 -3.36 -28.74 -7.94
CA MET A 2 -3.40 -27.44 -7.29
C MET A 2 -4.28 -27.56 -6.04
N ASP A 3 -3.88 -26.98 -4.92
CA ASP A 3 -4.64 -27.07 -3.66
C ASP A 3 -6.01 -26.38 -3.84
N VAL A 4 -7.07 -26.89 -3.20
CA VAL A 4 -8.38 -26.22 -3.13
C VAL A 4 -8.24 -24.81 -2.53
N PHE A 5 -7.27 -24.64 -1.63
CA PHE A 5 -6.93 -23.33 -1.08
C PHE A 5 -6.24 -22.42 -2.11
N ASP A 6 -5.48 -22.98 -3.04
CA ASP A 6 -4.88 -22.23 -4.16
C ASP A 6 -5.95 -21.80 -5.17
N GLU A 7 -6.96 -22.64 -5.44
CA GLU A 7 -8.09 -22.29 -6.31
C GLU A 7 -9.00 -21.20 -5.72
N LEU A 8 -9.23 -21.23 -4.40
CA LEU A 8 -10.05 -20.23 -3.70
C LEU A 8 -9.32 -18.89 -3.49
N SER A 9 -7.98 -18.89 -3.51
CA SER A 9 -7.16 -17.69 -3.36
C SER A 9 -6.70 -17.08 -4.69
N ALA A 10 -6.85 -17.82 -5.80
CA ALA A 10 -6.56 -17.32 -7.13
C ALA A 10 -7.60 -16.27 -7.55
N LEU A 11 -7.14 -15.04 -7.74
CA LEU A 11 -7.96 -13.98 -8.33
C LEU A 11 -8.37 -14.40 -9.74
N THR A 12 -9.63 -14.15 -10.10
CA THR A 12 -10.06 -14.30 -11.50
C THR A 12 -9.26 -13.34 -12.40
N PRO A 13 -9.11 -13.63 -13.70
CA PRO A 13 -8.44 -12.72 -14.62
C PRO A 13 -9.02 -11.29 -14.60
N GLU A 14 -10.34 -11.17 -14.45
CA GLU A 14 -11.03 -9.89 -14.30
C GLU A 14 -10.64 -9.15 -13.02
N GLN A 15 -10.57 -9.86 -11.88
CA GLN A 15 -10.12 -9.28 -10.61
C GLN A 15 -8.65 -8.85 -10.67
N GLN A 16 -7.81 -9.64 -11.34
CA GLN A 16 -6.40 -9.30 -11.55
C GLN A 16 -6.25 -8.05 -12.41
N GLN A 17 -7.02 -7.94 -13.50
CA GLN A 17 -7.04 -6.76 -14.36
C GLN A 17 -7.52 -5.52 -13.59
N ALA A 18 -8.64 -5.63 -12.86
CA ALA A 18 -9.18 -4.53 -12.04
C ALA A 18 -8.17 -4.06 -10.99
N ARG A 19 -7.41 -4.99 -10.38
CA ARG A 19 -6.33 -4.65 -9.45
C ARG A 19 -5.21 -3.87 -10.15
N MET A 20 -4.82 -4.26 -11.36
CA MET A 20 -3.80 -3.52 -12.14
C MET A 20 -4.29 -2.12 -12.51
N ASP A 21 -5.54 -1.99 -12.93
CA ASP A 21 -6.13 -0.70 -13.33
C ASP A 21 -6.23 0.25 -12.13
N ASN A 22 -6.67 -0.26 -10.98
CA ASN A 22 -6.67 0.49 -9.72
C ASN A 22 -5.25 0.93 -9.34
N ALA A 23 -4.25 0.05 -9.48
CA ALA A 23 -2.86 0.41 -9.20
C ALA A 23 -2.37 1.56 -10.10
N ARG A 24 -2.69 1.52 -11.40
CA ARG A 24 -2.35 2.61 -12.34
C ARG A 24 -3.03 3.93 -11.98
N ILE A 25 -4.31 3.89 -11.64
CA ILE A 25 -5.09 5.08 -11.22
C ILE A 25 -4.47 5.72 -9.98
N ILE A 26 -4.14 4.90 -8.97
CA ILE A 26 -3.54 5.36 -7.71
C ILE A 26 -2.12 5.89 -7.93
N ALA A 27 -1.33 5.23 -8.77
CA ALA A 27 0.06 5.60 -9.02
C ALA A 27 0.19 6.93 -9.79
N GLN A 28 -0.70 7.17 -10.75
CA GLN A 28 -0.63 8.28 -11.71
C GLN A 28 -0.29 9.65 -11.09
N PRO A 29 -1.01 10.12 -10.04
CA PRO A 29 -0.71 11.41 -9.40
C PRO A 29 0.72 11.50 -8.83
N PHE A 30 1.25 10.38 -8.33
CA PHE A 30 2.57 10.30 -7.68
C PHE A 30 3.74 10.16 -8.66
N LEU A 31 3.48 10.06 -9.97
CA LEU A 31 4.51 10.08 -11.02
C LEU A 31 4.94 11.51 -11.39
N THR A 32 4.25 12.53 -10.88
CA THR A 32 4.63 13.94 -11.00
C THR A 32 5.69 14.33 -9.95
N ASP A 33 6.35 15.47 -10.12
CA ASP A 33 7.33 15.94 -9.13
C ASP A 33 6.67 16.31 -7.81
N GLU A 34 5.56 17.04 -7.89
CA GLU A 34 4.74 17.42 -6.74
C GLU A 34 4.19 16.19 -6.04
N GLY A 35 3.74 15.19 -6.80
CA GLY A 35 3.27 13.92 -6.29
C GLY A 35 4.36 13.17 -5.51
N ARG A 36 5.57 13.05 -6.06
CA ARG A 36 6.71 12.44 -5.35
C ARG A 36 7.04 13.18 -4.06
N ARG A 37 7.09 14.52 -4.10
CA ARG A 37 7.35 15.35 -2.91
C ARG A 37 6.26 15.18 -1.85
N CYS A 38 4.99 15.07 -2.25
CA CYS A 38 3.88 14.76 -1.37
C CYS A 38 4.06 13.39 -0.71
N LEU A 39 4.37 12.35 -1.49
CA LEU A 39 4.60 11.00 -0.96
C LEU A 39 5.78 10.97 0.03
N THR A 40 6.87 11.67 -0.28
CA THR A 40 8.00 11.82 0.66
C THR A 40 7.58 12.48 1.97
N ALA A 41 6.79 13.55 1.91
CA ALA A 41 6.28 14.23 3.11
C ALA A 41 5.34 13.31 3.93
N LEU A 42 4.47 12.55 3.27
CA LEU A 42 3.57 11.60 3.92
C LEU A 42 4.36 10.48 4.63
N ARG A 43 5.37 9.89 3.97
CA ARG A 43 6.25 8.89 4.58
C ARG A 43 6.91 9.40 5.85
N ALA A 44 7.39 10.65 5.84
CA ALA A 44 8.09 11.25 6.97
C ALA A 44 7.23 11.36 8.24
N VAL A 45 5.90 11.46 8.11
CA VAL A 45 4.97 11.60 9.25
C VAL A 45 4.26 10.29 9.61
N THR A 46 4.37 9.26 8.78
CA THR A 46 3.82 7.92 9.04
C THR A 46 4.94 6.93 9.33
N ILE A 47 5.51 6.31 8.29
CA ILE A 47 6.45 5.18 8.36
C ILE A 47 7.74 5.53 9.10
N GLU A 48 8.25 6.74 8.91
CA GLU A 48 9.56 7.14 9.44
C GLU A 48 9.51 7.67 10.88
N GLN A 49 8.34 7.60 11.53
CA GLN A 49 8.21 7.93 12.95
C GLN A 49 8.10 6.67 13.81
N ALA A 50 8.60 6.76 15.05
CA ALA A 50 8.49 5.68 16.02
C ALA A 50 7.02 5.33 16.27
N ALA A 51 6.59 4.16 15.81
CA ALA A 51 5.20 3.70 15.92
C ALA A 51 4.83 3.26 17.34
N TRP A 52 5.81 3.01 18.21
CA TRP A 52 5.58 2.50 19.56
C TRP A 52 6.42 3.23 20.61
N VAL A 53 5.76 3.66 21.68
CA VAL A 53 6.38 4.25 22.87
C VAL A 53 6.04 3.34 24.05
N PRO A 54 7.04 2.88 24.84
CA PRO A 54 6.79 2.04 25.99
C PRO A 54 5.76 2.64 26.95
N GLY A 55 4.77 1.84 27.34
CA GLY A 55 3.70 2.26 28.26
C GLY A 55 2.49 2.93 27.60
N GLN A 56 2.48 3.10 26.27
CA GLN A 56 1.27 3.49 25.53
C GLN A 56 0.31 2.30 25.35
N ASP A 57 -0.98 2.62 25.18
CA ASP A 57 -2.02 1.62 24.95
C ASP A 57 -1.85 0.94 23.58
N ALA A 58 -2.14 -0.36 23.51
CA ALA A 58 -1.97 -1.16 22.29
C ALA A 58 -2.79 -0.64 21.10
N SER A 59 -3.91 0.05 21.34
CA SER A 59 -4.71 0.69 20.29
C SER A 59 -3.92 1.70 19.46
N HIS A 60 -2.91 2.35 20.04
CA HIS A 60 -2.11 3.35 19.36
C HIS A 60 -1.23 2.70 18.29
N GLY A 61 -0.61 1.57 18.61
CA GLY A 61 0.15 0.79 17.62
C GLY A 61 -0.73 0.27 16.49
N TYR A 62 -1.94 -0.21 16.81
CA TYR A 62 -2.91 -0.67 15.80
C TYR A 62 -3.33 0.46 14.84
N ALA A 63 -3.65 1.65 15.37
CA ALA A 63 -4.01 2.80 14.55
C ALA A 63 -2.84 3.28 13.67
N ARG A 64 -1.60 3.23 14.20
CA ARG A 64 -0.39 3.60 13.45
C ARG A 64 -0.08 2.63 12.32
N GLU A 65 -0.19 1.33 12.54
CA GLU A 65 -0.03 0.34 11.46
C GLU A 65 -1.08 0.56 10.35
N GLY A 66 -2.31 0.93 10.71
CA GLY A 66 -3.33 1.33 9.74
C GLY A 66 -2.86 2.49 8.84
N GLN A 67 -2.28 3.54 9.42
CA GLN A 67 -1.74 4.69 8.68
C GLN A 67 -0.56 4.28 7.77
N ASP A 68 0.36 3.47 8.30
CA ASP A 68 1.54 3.02 7.56
C ASP A 68 1.17 2.11 6.37
N SER A 69 0.16 1.25 6.55
CA SER A 69 -0.33 0.34 5.51
C SER A 69 -0.85 1.08 4.27
N ILE A 70 -1.46 2.25 4.44
CA ILE A 70 -1.98 3.07 3.33
C ILE A 70 -0.83 3.60 2.48
N ILE A 71 0.23 4.09 3.11
CA ILE A 71 1.40 4.62 2.38
C ILE A 71 2.12 3.48 1.66
N ARG A 72 2.31 2.32 2.32
CA ARG A 72 2.89 1.13 1.68
C ARG A 72 2.05 0.63 0.50
N TYR A 73 0.72 0.73 0.59
CA TYR A 73 -0.16 0.37 -0.51
C TYR A 73 0.04 1.28 -1.73
N ILE A 74 0.16 2.60 -1.52
CA ILE A 74 0.47 3.56 -2.60
C ILE A 74 1.80 3.20 -3.27
N GLU A 75 2.84 2.89 -2.50
CA GLU A 75 4.14 2.47 -3.03
C GLU A 75 4.07 1.18 -3.83
N GLN A 76 3.30 0.21 -3.34
CA GLN A 76 3.06 -1.03 -4.07
C GLN A 76 2.29 -0.78 -5.38
N CYS A 77 1.32 0.13 -5.39
CA CYS A 77 0.62 0.54 -6.61
C CYS A 77 1.56 1.18 -7.62
N ILE A 78 2.46 2.06 -7.18
CA ILE A 78 3.49 2.67 -8.04
C ILE A 78 4.39 1.58 -8.64
N LYS A 79 4.90 0.68 -7.80
CA LYS A 79 5.73 -0.45 -8.24
C LYS A 79 5.00 -1.30 -9.29
N THR A 80 3.76 -1.71 -9.00
CA THR A 80 2.95 -2.51 -9.92
C THR A 80 2.65 -1.78 -11.23
N ALA A 81 2.43 -0.46 -11.20
CA ALA A 81 2.20 0.33 -12.39
C ALA A 81 3.46 0.53 -13.26
N MET A 82 4.66 0.43 -12.67
CA MET A 82 5.94 0.54 -13.38
C MET A 82 6.46 -0.79 -13.91
N GLU A 83 6.16 -1.91 -13.24
CA GLU A 83 6.63 -3.25 -13.60
C GLU A 83 5.71 -3.99 -14.58
N GLY A 84 4.46 -3.54 -14.75
CA GLY A 84 3.45 -4.11 -15.66
C GLY A 84 3.15 -3.26 -16.88
#